data_AF-W9TSD8-F1
#
_entry.id   AF-W9TSD8-F1
#
_cell.length_a   1.000
_cell.length_b   1.000
_cell.length_c   1.000
_cell.angle_alpha   90.00
_cell.angle_beta   90.00
_cell.angle_gamma   90.00
#
_symmetry.space_group_name_H-M   'P 1'
#
loop_
_entity.id
_entity.type
_entity.pdbx_description
1 polymer ?
#
loop_
_entity_poly.entity_id
_entity_poly.type
_entity_poly.pdbx_seq_one_letter_code
_entity_poly.pdbx_strand_id
1 'polypeptide(L)'
;MLLATDLDGTFLGGDPQDRLSLYQTITAHPDIQLAYVTGRSLEAVLPLLADPTLPQPDYIIADVGASLYHGETLLPIQPLQQHIETRWPGETVIAEAWRRIPSWSARMCRRHAAAPISARRNRPPTRP
;
A
#
# COMPACT_ATOMS: atom_id res chain seq x y z
N MET A 1 16.61 -12.07 -7.19
CA MET A 1 15.61 -12.66 -6.25
C MET A 1 14.64 -11.55 -5.85
N LEU A 2 13.36 -11.81 -5.58
CA LEU A 2 12.41 -10.77 -5.12
C LEU A 2 12.03 -11.04 -3.66
N LEU A 3 12.26 -10.07 -2.78
CA LEU A 3 11.87 -10.09 -1.37
C LEU A 3 10.69 -9.14 -1.16
N ALA A 4 9.50 -9.70 -0.99
CA ALA A 4 8.31 -8.93 -0.62
C ALA A 4 8.12 -9.00 0.90
N THR A 5 8.05 -7.85 1.56
CA THR A 5 8.00 -7.76 3.02
C THR A 5 6.94 -6.77 3.49
N ASP A 6 6.28 -7.09 4.61
CA ASP A 6 5.32 -6.20 5.23
C ASP A 6 6.03 -5.01 5.90
N LEU A 7 5.70 -3.80 5.48
CA LEU A 7 6.30 -2.57 6.01
C LEU A 7 5.87 -2.33 7.46
N ASP A 8 4.57 -2.51 7.75
CA ASP A 8 3.99 -2.14 9.04
C ASP A 8 4.34 -3.13 10.15
N GLY A 9 4.23 -4.43 9.87
CA GLY A 9 4.50 -5.49 10.83
C GLY A 9 5.97 -5.89 10.94
N THR A 10 6.76 -5.77 9.87
CA THR A 10 8.14 -6.29 9.85
C THR A 10 9.20 -5.19 9.94
N PHE A 11 9.06 -4.10 9.17
CA PHE A 11 10.07 -3.02 9.15
C PHE A 11 9.82 -1.97 10.24
N LEU A 12 8.55 -1.66 10.51
CA LEU A 12 8.19 -0.67 11.54
C LEU A 12 7.91 -1.32 12.91
N GLY A 13 7.59 -2.61 12.94
CA GLY A 13 7.38 -3.41 14.15
C GLY A 13 8.63 -4.12 14.68
N GLY A 14 8.51 -4.76 15.84
CA GLY A 14 9.58 -5.60 16.42
C GLY A 14 10.73 -4.83 17.08
N ASP A 15 11.75 -5.57 17.51
CA ASP A 15 12.92 -5.03 18.20
C ASP A 15 13.77 -4.14 17.25
N PRO A 16 14.24 -2.95 17.69
CA PRO A 16 15.10 -2.07 16.90
C PRO A 16 16.41 -2.69 16.40
N GLN A 17 16.97 -3.64 17.13
CA GLN A 17 18.23 -4.29 16.77
C GLN A 17 18.04 -5.30 15.63
N ASP A 18 16.97 -6.09 15.70
CA ASP A 18 16.64 -7.11 14.71
C ASP A 18 16.34 -6.49 13.34
N ARG A 19 15.58 -5.37 13.32
CA ARG A 19 15.30 -4.62 12.08
C ARG A 19 16.58 -4.06 11.46
N LEU A 20 17.52 -3.53 12.27
CA LEU A 20 18.78 -3.01 11.76
C LEU A 20 19.62 -4.12 11.11
N SER A 21 19.66 -5.30 11.74
CA SER A 21 20.33 -6.46 11.16
C SER A 21 19.68 -6.91 9.85
N LEU A 22 18.34 -6.88 9.76
CA LEU A 22 17.61 -7.17 8.53
C LEU A 22 17.97 -6.18 7.42
N TYR A 23 17.98 -4.88 7.72
CA TYR A 23 18.26 -3.83 6.74
C TYR A 23 19.69 -3.91 6.20
N GLN A 24 20.66 -4.19 7.08
CA GLN A 24 22.05 -4.41 6.69
C GLN A 24 22.18 -5.62 5.78
N THR A 25 21.48 -6.72 6.09
CA THR A 25 21.51 -7.94 5.27
C THR A 25 20.95 -7.68 3.87
N ILE A 26 19.83 -6.96 3.77
CA ILE A 26 19.22 -6.62 2.47
C ILE A 26 20.15 -5.70 1.67
N THR A 27 20.71 -4.67 2.31
CA THR A 27 21.64 -3.74 1.67
C THR A 27 22.93 -4.42 1.20
N ALA A 28 23.39 -5.45 1.90
CA ALA A 28 24.57 -6.23 1.54
C ALA A 28 24.37 -7.14 0.31
N HIS A 29 23.13 -7.35 -0.15
CA HIS A 29 22.80 -8.24 -1.26
C HIS A 29 22.05 -7.49 -2.38
N PRO A 30 22.77 -6.76 -3.25
CA PRO A 30 22.16 -5.94 -4.31
C PRO A 30 21.40 -6.75 -5.38
N ASP A 31 21.59 -8.07 -5.43
CA ASP A 31 20.87 -8.98 -6.34
C ASP A 31 19.41 -9.26 -5.89
N ILE A 32 19.03 -8.75 -4.71
CA ILE A 32 17.69 -8.85 -4.15
C ILE A 32 16.91 -7.59 -4.52
N GLN A 33 15.83 -7.77 -5.25
CA GLN A 33 14.82 -6.72 -5.44
C GLN A 33 13.91 -6.68 -4.22
N LEU A 34 13.72 -5.51 -3.63
CA LEU A 34 12.92 -5.30 -2.43
C LEU A 34 11.54 -4.75 -2.80
N ALA A 35 10.49 -5.40 -2.31
CA ALA A 35 9.12 -4.93 -2.45
C ALA A 35 8.48 -4.69 -1.07
N TYR A 36 8.02 -3.46 -0.82
CA TYR A 36 7.26 -3.13 0.37
C TYR A 36 5.79 -3.45 0.17
N VAL A 37 5.19 -4.19 1.10
CA VAL A 37 3.77 -4.50 1.14
C VAL A 37 3.17 -3.80 2.35
N THR A 38 2.13 -3.00 2.16
CA THR A 38 1.53 -2.24 3.27
C THR A 38 0.04 -1.99 3.05
N GLY A 39 -0.69 -1.88 4.16
CA GLY A 39 -2.06 -1.39 4.15
C GLY A 39 -2.16 0.14 4.00
N ARG A 40 -1.05 0.86 4.18
CA ARG A 40 -0.99 2.32 4.04
C ARG A 40 -1.16 2.75 2.59
N SER A 41 -1.63 3.97 2.40
CA SER A 41 -1.59 4.62 1.10
C SER A 41 -0.18 5.10 0.77
N LEU A 42 0.10 5.32 -0.52
CA LEU A 42 1.41 5.80 -0.95
C LEU A 42 1.81 7.07 -0.19
N GLU A 43 0.88 8.01 0.00
CA GLU A 43 1.12 9.28 0.70
C GLU A 43 1.54 9.08 2.17
N ALA A 44 1.06 8.03 2.81
CA ALA A 44 1.45 7.67 4.18
C ALA A 44 2.78 6.89 4.23
N VAL A 45 3.24 6.35 3.09
CA VAL A 45 4.54 5.68 2.94
C VAL A 45 5.65 6.68 2.61
N LEU A 46 5.37 7.76 1.86
CA LEU A 46 6.39 8.75 1.46
C LEU A 46 7.25 9.29 2.61
N PRO A 47 6.68 9.67 3.78
CA PRO A 47 7.49 10.16 4.89
C PRO A 47 8.41 9.09 5.48
N LEU A 48 8.05 7.80 5.36
CA LEU A 48 8.87 6.69 5.82
C LEU A 48 10.06 6.45 4.89
N LEU A 49 9.85 6.57 3.57
CA LEU A 49 10.93 6.44 2.59
C LEU A 49 11.96 7.57 2.68
N ALA A 50 11.62 8.69 3.34
CA ALA A 50 12.56 9.76 3.62
C ALA A 50 13.54 9.42 4.77
N ASP A 51 13.29 8.36 5.54
CA ASP A 51 14.20 7.90 6.59
C ASP A 51 15.39 7.15 5.95
N PRO A 52 16.63 7.64 6.10
CA PRO A 52 17.81 7.02 5.49
C PRO A 52 18.18 5.67 6.10
N THR A 53 17.58 5.28 7.22
CA THR A 53 17.81 3.96 7.83
C THR A 53 17.01 2.86 7.15
N LEU A 54 15.93 3.20 6.44
CA LEU A 54 15.13 2.25 5.69
C LEU A 54 15.78 1.98 4.33
N PRO A 55 15.93 0.72 3.91
CA PRO A 55 16.43 0.41 2.58
C PRO A 55 15.45 0.92 1.51
N GLN A 56 15.98 1.39 0.39
CA GLN A 56 15.16 1.83 -0.72
C GLN A 56 14.49 0.60 -1.38
N PRO A 57 13.15 0.55 -1.51
CA PRO A 57 12.49 -0.52 -2.23
C PRO A 57 12.57 -0.31 -3.74
N ASP A 58 12.55 -1.41 -4.50
CA ASP A 58 12.33 -1.40 -5.96
C ASP A 58 10.85 -1.25 -6.30
N TYR A 59 9.97 -1.79 -5.44
CA TYR A 59 8.53 -1.81 -5.65
C TYR A 59 7.75 -1.54 -4.37
N ILE A 60 6.58 -0.92 -4.51
CA ILE A 60 5.68 -0.64 -3.38
C ILE A 60 4.28 -1.13 -3.74
N ILE A 61 3.76 -2.03 -2.92
CA ILE A 61 2.40 -2.52 -2.92
C ILE A 61 1.67 -1.82 -1.77
N ALA A 62 0.86 -0.83 -2.10
CA ALA A 62 0.13 0.00 -1.16
C ALA A 62 -1.36 -0.36 -1.16
N ASP A 63 -2.11 0.29 -0.26
CA ASP A 63 -3.57 0.22 -0.21
C ASP A 63 -4.10 -1.20 -0.08
N VAL A 64 -3.43 -2.03 0.74
CA VAL A 64 -3.78 -3.45 0.94
C VAL A 64 -3.74 -4.23 -0.39
N GLY A 65 -2.83 -3.85 -1.29
CA GLY A 65 -2.66 -4.50 -2.60
C GLY A 65 -3.48 -3.92 -3.74
N ALA A 66 -4.20 -2.82 -3.53
CA ALA A 66 -4.99 -2.16 -4.58
C ALA A 66 -4.16 -1.25 -5.51
N SER A 67 -2.91 -0.95 -5.13
CA SER A 67 -2.04 -0.01 -5.83
C SER A 67 -0.60 -0.50 -5.87
N LEU A 68 0.02 -0.50 -7.06
CA LEU A 68 1.41 -0.93 -7.27
C LEU A 68 2.24 0.18 -7.89
N TYR A 69 3.40 0.46 -7.30
CA TYR A 69 4.30 1.54 -7.71
C TYR A 69 5.75 1.06 -7.83
N HIS A 70 6.51 1.71 -8.71
CA HIS A 70 7.97 1.67 -8.66
C HIS A 70 8.46 2.42 -7.42
N GLY A 71 9.45 1.88 -6.70
CA GLY A 71 9.96 2.49 -5.49
C GLY A 71 10.82 3.74 -5.74
N GLU A 72 11.54 3.82 -6.86
CA GLU A 72 12.34 4.99 -7.22
C GLU A 72 11.48 6.15 -7.76
N THR A 73 10.66 5.87 -8.78
CA THR A 73 9.89 6.92 -9.47
C THR A 73 8.55 7.19 -8.82
N LEU A 74 8.07 6.29 -7.94
CA LEU A 74 6.75 6.35 -7.32
C LEU A 74 5.60 6.37 -8.34
N LEU A 75 5.89 5.97 -9.58
CA LEU A 75 4.91 5.89 -10.65
C LEU A 75 4.19 4.54 -10.60
N PRO A 76 2.87 4.51 -10.91
CA PRO A 76 2.13 3.26 -10.97
C PRO A 76 2.70 2.32 -12.04
N ILE A 77 2.78 1.03 -11.72
CA ILE A 77 3.30 0.02 -12.64
C ILE A 77 2.22 -0.36 -13.65
N GLN A 78 2.39 0.05 -14.91
CA GLN A 78 1.49 -0.32 -16.00
C GLN A 78 2.04 -1.50 -16.81
N PRO A 79 1.18 -2.37 -17.38
CA PRO A 79 -0.29 -2.33 -17.38
C PRO A 79 -0.94 -2.98 -16.15
N LEU A 80 -0.15 -3.45 -15.18
CA LEU A 80 -0.64 -4.22 -14.04
C LEU A 80 -1.64 -3.44 -13.18
N GLN A 81 -1.37 -2.15 -12.93
CA GLN A 81 -2.27 -1.28 -12.19
C GLN A 81 -3.64 -1.16 -12.88
N GLN A 82 -3.67 -1.00 -14.21
CA GLN A 82 -4.92 -0.97 -14.97
C GLN A 82 -5.71 -2.28 -14.84
N HIS A 83 -5.03 -3.42 -14.79
CA HIS A 83 -5.68 -4.72 -14.59
C HIS A 83 -6.35 -4.84 -13.22
N ILE A 84 -5.76 -4.26 -12.18
CA ILE A 84 -6.36 -4.18 -10.85
C ILE A 84 -7.57 -3.24 -10.88
N GLU A 85 -7.43 -2.08 -11.51
CA GLU A 85 -8.49 -1.08 -11.62
C GLU A 85 -9.72 -1.61 -12.36
N THR A 86 -9.53 -2.32 -13.47
CA THR A 86 -10.65 -2.87 -14.27
C THR A 86 -11.44 -3.97 -13.56
N ARG A 87 -10.84 -4.62 -12.56
CA ARG A 87 -11.52 -5.64 -11.72
C ARG A 87 -12.30 -5.01 -10.57
N TRP A 88 -12.10 -3.72 -10.30
CA TRP A 88 -12.82 -3.03 -9.24
C TRP A 88 -14.28 -2.78 -9.66
N PRO A 89 -15.27 -3.25 -8.88
CA PRO A 89 -16.70 -3.15 -9.26
C PRO A 89 -17.26 -1.73 -9.18
N GLY A 90 -16.50 -0.76 -8.67
CA GLY A 90 -16.93 0.62 -8.49
C GLY A 90 -17.62 0.87 -7.14
N GLU A 91 -17.64 2.13 -6.72
CA GLU A 91 -18.14 2.54 -5.41
C GLU A 91 -19.65 2.27 -5.24
N THR A 92 -20.45 2.49 -6.29
CA THR A 92 -21.90 2.30 -6.26
C THR A 92 -22.28 0.85 -5.98
N VAL A 93 -21.68 -0.10 -6.71
CA VAL A 93 -21.95 -1.55 -6.56
C VAL A 93 -21.61 -2.00 -5.14
N ILE A 94 -20.48 -1.52 -4.62
CA ILE A 94 -20.08 -1.78 -3.24
C ILE A 94 -21.12 -1.18 -2.29
N ALA A 95 -21.43 0.12 -2.38
CA ALA A 95 -22.39 0.78 -1.50
C ALA A 95 -23.77 0.08 -1.46
N GLU A 96 -24.25 -0.42 -2.60
CA GLU A 96 -25.47 -1.21 -2.69
C GLU A 96 -25.36 -2.56 -1.98
N ALA A 97 -24.25 -3.28 -2.17
CA ALA A 97 -24.00 -4.53 -1.47
C ALA A 97 -23.95 -4.34 0.05
N TRP A 98 -23.29 -3.27 0.52
CA TRP A 98 -23.21 -2.93 1.95
C TRP A 98 -24.57 -2.61 2.56
N ARG A 99 -25.49 -1.97 1.83
CA ARG A 99 -26.86 -1.69 2.29
C ARG A 99 -27.66 -2.95 2.63
N ARG A 100 -27.27 -4.11 2.09
CA ARG A 100 -27.94 -5.40 2.33
C ARG A 100 -27.47 -6.07 3.63
N ILE A 101 -26.48 -5.51 4.32
CA ILE A 101 -25.94 -6.03 5.58
C ILE A 101 -26.51 -5.20 6.75
N PRO A 102 -27.50 -5.72 7.51
CA PRO A 102 -28.30 -4.90 8.44
C PRO A 102 -27.53 -4.31 9.63
N SER A 103 -26.34 -4.83 9.95
CA SER A 103 -25.56 -4.47 11.14
C SER A 103 -24.45 -3.44 10.89
N TRP A 104 -24.24 -2.99 9.65
CA TRP A 104 -23.13 -2.09 9.32
C TRP A 104 -23.61 -0.65 9.10
N SER A 105 -23.12 0.29 9.92
CA SER A 105 -23.46 1.71 9.79
C SER A 105 -22.76 2.36 8.59
N ALA A 106 -23.46 3.26 7.88
CA ALA A 106 -22.95 3.99 6.70
C ALA A 106 -21.63 4.76 6.92
N ARG A 107 -21.25 5.02 8.18
CA ARG A 107 -19.97 5.62 8.57
C ARG A 107 -18.75 4.72 8.29
N MET A 108 -18.94 3.40 8.25
CA MET A 108 -17.83 2.43 8.16
C MET A 108 -17.38 2.18 6.70
N CYS A 109 -18.30 2.30 5.73
CA CYS A 109 -18.02 2.19 4.28
C CYS A 109 -16.92 3.14 3.80
N ARG A 110 -16.89 4.39 4.29
CA ARG A 110 -15.94 5.40 3.80
C ARG A 110 -14.49 5.16 4.24
N ARG A 111 -14.26 4.41 5.33
CA ARG A 111 -12.91 4.24 5.90
C ARG A 111 -12.18 2.97 5.46
N HIS A 112 -12.88 1.90 5.06
CA HIS A 112 -12.27 0.56 4.98
C HIS A 112 -12.19 -0.05 3.57
N ALA A 113 -12.75 0.59 2.55
CA ALA A 113 -12.60 0.09 1.18
C ALA A 113 -11.19 0.43 0.66
N ALA A 114 -10.33 -0.59 0.54
CA ALA A 114 -9.13 -0.57 -0.28
C ALA A 114 -9.53 -0.29 -1.73
N ALA A 115 -9.64 0.98 -2.07
CA ALA A 115 -10.02 1.42 -3.40
C ALA A 115 -8.75 1.66 -4.23
N PRO A 116 -8.74 1.25 -5.51
CA PRO A 116 -7.60 1.50 -6.39
C PRO A 116 -7.41 3.00 -6.64
N ILE A 117 -6.24 3.35 -7.17
CA ILE A 117 -5.79 4.74 -7.39
C ILE A 117 -6.88 5.61 -8.04
N SER A 118 -7.53 5.11 -9.08
CA SER A 118 -8.59 5.82 -9.82
C SER A 118 -9.81 6.18 -8.96
N ALA A 119 -10.20 5.30 -8.04
CA ALA A 119 -11.34 5.51 -7.14
C ALA A 119 -11.02 6.49 -5.98
N ARG A 120 -9.73 6.73 -5.68
CA ARG A 120 -9.29 7.69 -4.66
C ARG A 120 -9.26 9.13 -5.17
N ARG A 121 -8.86 9.34 -6.43
CA ARG A 121 -8.81 10.69 -7.04
C ARG A 121 -10.18 11.38 -7.07
N ASN A 122 -11.26 10.61 -7.09
CA ASN A 122 -12.64 11.12 -7.12
C ASN A 122 -13.29 11.26 -5.73
N ARG A 123 -12.56 11.01 -4.63
CA ARG A 123 -13.14 11.24 -3.30
C ARG A 123 -13.25 12.74 -3.00
N PRO A 124 -14.42 13.25 -2.59
CA PRO A 124 -14.50 14.60 -2.04
C PRO A 124 -13.62 14.69 -0.79
N PRO A 125 -12.95 15.85 -0.55
CA PRO A 125 -12.10 16.00 0.62
C PRO A 125 -12.92 15.73 1.89
N THR A 126 -12.40 14.87 2.76
CA THR A 126 -12.98 14.66 4.08
C THR A 126 -12.85 15.97 4.85
N ARG A 127 -13.96 16.68 5.04
CA ARG A 127 -14.00 17.84 5.95
C ARG A 127 -13.54 17.40 7.36
N PRO A 128 -12.80 18.26 8.08
CA PRO A 128 -12.35 18.00 9.44
C PRO A 128 -13.53 17.80 10.41
#